data_AF-A0A2D6AUW2-F1
#
_entry.id   AF-A0A2D6AUW2-F1
#
_cell.length_a   1.000
_cell.length_b   1.000
_cell.length_c   1.000
_cell.angle_alpha   90.00
_cell.angle_beta   90.00
_cell.angle_gamma   90.00
#
_symmetry.space_group_name_H-M   'P 1'
#
loop_
_entity.id
_entity.type
_entity.pdbx_description
1 polymer ?
#
loop_
_entity_poly.entity_id
_entity_poly.type
_entity_poly.pdbx_seq_one_letter_code
_entity_poly.pdbx_strand_id
1 'polypeptide(L)'
;MIIGIGGVSRAGKTTLASRLKEHFEKQGKSVSVYCQDEYVKPTISLPKVQGVPDWERPSTIKWDKLLKDVQKADSDVKIIEGLFSFYPASLRSEYDLKIFVEIEKKTFIKRKSDDVRWEEEPEWYAEHVWRSFLKYGQMKGDKQEYIPVSGESTIDIKPIVDLIPD
;
A
#
# COMPACT_ATOMS: atom_id res chain seq x y z
N MET A 1 9.43 14.58 4.44
CA MET A 1 9.23 13.81 3.20
C MET A 1 8.13 12.78 3.39
N ILE A 2 7.28 12.57 2.37
CA ILE A 2 6.20 11.58 2.35
C ILE A 2 6.39 10.62 1.17
N ILE A 3 6.46 9.32 1.48
CA ILE A 3 6.63 8.24 0.51
C ILE A 3 5.33 7.43 0.43
N GLY A 4 4.71 7.39 -0.74
CA GLY A 4 3.58 6.50 -1.03
C GLY A 4 4.05 5.18 -1.65
N ILE A 5 3.60 4.06 -1.10
CA ILE A 5 3.87 2.70 -1.62
C ILE A 5 2.55 2.03 -1.98
N GLY A 6 2.33 1.79 -3.27
CA GLY A 6 1.15 1.10 -3.80
C GLY A 6 1.47 -0.24 -4.46
N GLY A 7 0.43 -0.98 -4.83
CA GLY A 7 0.54 -2.33 -5.39
C GLY A 7 -0.46 -3.31 -4.77
N VAL A 8 -0.67 -4.45 -5.43
CA VAL A 8 -1.64 -5.46 -4.99
C VAL A 8 -1.31 -6.03 -3.61
N SER A 9 -2.30 -6.59 -2.91
CA SER A 9 -2.05 -7.35 -1.67
C SER A 9 -0.97 -8.42 -1.91
N ARG A 10 -0.13 -8.71 -0.90
CA ARG A 10 1.01 -9.64 -1.00
C ARG A 10 2.10 -9.31 -2.05
N ALA A 11 2.10 -8.09 -2.60
CA ALA A 11 3.17 -7.63 -3.51
C ALA A 11 4.53 -7.38 -2.83
N GLY A 12 4.58 -7.21 -1.51
CA GLY A 12 5.80 -6.88 -0.77
C GLY A 12 5.89 -5.43 -0.27
N LYS A 13 4.80 -4.66 -0.37
CA LYS A 13 4.73 -3.25 0.08
C LYS A 13 5.15 -3.05 1.54
N THR A 14 4.55 -3.77 2.48
CA THR A 14 4.85 -3.67 3.90
C THR A 14 6.32 -4.03 4.20
N THR A 15 6.86 -5.06 3.52
CA THR A 15 8.28 -5.41 3.63
C THR A 15 9.19 -4.30 3.12
N LEU A 16 8.84 -3.69 1.99
CA LEU A 16 9.58 -2.53 1.47
C LEU A 16 9.51 -1.33 2.42
N ALA A 17 8.32 -1.03 2.96
CA ALA A 17 8.12 0.04 3.94
C ALA A 17 9.01 -0.16 5.18
N SER A 18 9.06 -1.38 5.74
CA SER A 18 9.93 -1.71 6.87
C SER A 18 11.41 -1.51 6.55
N ARG A 19 11.86 -1.93 5.36
CA ARG A 19 13.27 -1.78 4.96
C ARG A 19 13.67 -0.33 4.71
N LEU A 20 12.78 0.48 4.13
CA LEU A 20 12.99 1.91 3.97
C LEU A 20 13.02 2.61 5.34
N LYS A 21 12.11 2.22 6.25
CA LYS A 21 12.14 2.70 7.64
C LYS A 21 13.49 2.43 8.29
N GLU A 22 13.95 1.17 8.30
CA GLU A 22 15.24 0.79 8.88
C GLU A 22 16.42 1.56 8.24
N HIS A 23 16.37 1.81 6.93
CA HIS A 23 17.38 2.59 6.23
C HIS A 23 17.46 4.03 6.73
N PHE A 24 16.32 4.73 6.82
CA PHE A 24 16.27 6.11 7.28
C PHE A 24 16.57 6.26 8.78
N GLU A 25 16.10 5.34 9.60
CA GLU A 25 16.44 5.33 11.04
C GLU A 25 17.95 5.16 11.26
N LYS A 26 18.64 4.35 10.44
CA LYS A 26 20.11 4.24 10.46
C LYS A 26 20.84 5.53 10.07
N GLN A 27 20.17 6.43 9.33
CA GLN A 27 20.68 7.77 9.02
C GLN A 27 20.31 8.81 10.10
N GLY A 28 19.66 8.38 11.20
CA GLY A 28 19.24 9.27 12.27
C GLY A 28 17.94 10.03 12.00
N LYS A 29 17.20 9.69 10.93
CA LYS A 29 15.89 10.28 10.63
C LYS A 29 14.79 9.57 11.43
N SER A 30 13.84 10.33 11.95
CA SER A 30 12.62 9.80 12.56
C SER A 30 11.62 9.35 11.48
N VAL A 31 11.03 8.17 11.63
CA VAL A 31 10.17 7.57 10.60
C VAL A 31 8.84 7.08 11.17
N SER A 32 7.74 7.53 10.57
CA SER A 32 6.40 7.00 10.82
C SER A 32 5.92 6.18 9.62
N VAL A 33 5.34 5.00 9.88
CA VAL A 33 4.76 4.13 8.84
C VAL A 33 3.27 4.00 9.07
N TYR A 34 2.50 4.17 8.01
CA TYR A 34 1.04 4.14 8.00
C TYR A 34 0.57 3.01 7.07
N CYS A 35 0.11 1.91 7.67
CA CYS A 35 -0.51 0.82 6.91
C CYS A 35 -1.98 1.15 6.66
N GLN A 36 -2.41 1.16 5.41
CA GLN A 36 -3.80 1.45 5.03
C GLN A 36 -4.82 0.54 5.76
N ASP A 37 -4.43 -0.71 6.07
CA ASP A 37 -5.30 -1.70 6.71
C ASP A 37 -5.71 -1.26 8.14
N GLU A 38 -4.92 -0.40 8.80
CA GLU A 38 -5.24 0.19 10.12
C GLU A 38 -6.36 1.23 10.05
N TYR A 39 -6.66 1.73 8.85
CA TYR A 39 -7.63 2.79 8.61
C TYR A 39 -8.94 2.25 8.02
N VAL A 40 -9.14 0.94 8.02
CA VAL A 40 -10.41 0.33 7.57
C VAL A 40 -11.55 0.67 8.54
N LYS A 41 -12.75 0.89 7.99
CA LYS A 41 -13.99 1.06 8.75
C LYS A 41 -14.36 -0.23 9.50
N PRO A 42 -15.09 -0.16 10.62
CA PRO A 42 -15.50 -1.37 11.36
C PRO A 42 -16.21 -2.38 10.45
N THR A 43 -15.92 -3.67 10.61
CA THR A 43 -16.43 -4.75 9.74
C THR A 43 -17.95 -4.72 9.56
N ILE A 44 -18.69 -4.38 10.62
CA ILE A 44 -20.16 -4.26 10.60
C ILE A 44 -20.70 -3.19 9.63
N SER A 45 -19.87 -2.19 9.31
CA SER A 45 -20.20 -1.09 8.40
C SER A 45 -19.76 -1.33 6.96
N LEU A 46 -19.05 -2.42 6.70
CA LEU A 46 -18.55 -2.73 5.36
C LEU A 46 -19.68 -3.27 4.49
N PRO A 47 -19.73 -2.91 3.19
CA PRO A 47 -20.60 -3.60 2.25
C PRO A 47 -20.19 -5.07 2.17
N LYS A 48 -21.11 -5.91 1.72
CA LYS A 48 -20.82 -7.34 1.50
C LYS A 48 -20.71 -7.65 0.01
N VAL A 49 -19.79 -8.55 -0.32
CA VAL A 49 -19.67 -9.20 -1.63
C VAL A 49 -19.89 -10.70 -1.42
N GLN A 50 -20.95 -11.23 -2.03
CA GLN A 50 -21.37 -12.63 -1.85
C GLN A 50 -21.48 -13.06 -0.37
N GLY A 51 -21.97 -12.17 0.51
CA GLY A 51 -22.16 -12.45 1.93
C GLY A 51 -20.92 -12.21 2.82
N VAL A 52 -19.73 -12.04 2.23
CA VAL A 52 -18.47 -11.73 2.92
C VAL A 52 -18.27 -10.22 2.98
N PRO A 53 -17.77 -9.63 4.09
CA PRO A 53 -17.39 -8.22 4.11
C PRO A 53 -16.43 -7.88 2.97
N ASP A 54 -16.63 -6.75 2.32
CA ASP A 54 -15.83 -6.30 1.18
C ASP A 54 -14.82 -5.25 1.66
N TRP A 55 -13.59 -5.69 1.96
CA TRP A 55 -12.49 -4.81 2.33
C TRP A 55 -11.91 -4.08 1.11
N GLU A 56 -12.15 -4.60 -0.09
CA GLU A 56 -11.49 -4.23 -1.33
C GLU A 56 -12.19 -3.06 -2.03
N ARG A 57 -12.64 -2.05 -1.28
CA ARG A 57 -13.23 -0.83 -1.85
C ARG A 57 -12.64 0.41 -1.21
N PRO A 58 -12.27 1.44 -1.99
CA PRO A 58 -11.79 2.68 -1.39
C PRO A 58 -12.76 3.32 -0.40
N SER A 59 -14.07 3.16 -0.57
CA SER A 59 -15.07 3.70 0.35
C SER A 59 -15.02 3.09 1.76
N THR A 60 -14.29 1.99 1.97
CA THR A 60 -14.16 1.30 3.27
C THR A 60 -13.03 1.89 4.11
N ILE A 61 -12.18 2.73 3.53
CA ILE A 61 -11.06 3.35 4.23
C ILE A 61 -11.49 4.69 4.84
N LYS A 62 -11.00 4.98 6.05
CA LYS A 62 -11.14 6.25 6.76
C LYS A 62 -10.10 7.26 6.25
N TRP A 63 -10.24 7.70 5.00
CA TRP A 63 -9.28 8.60 4.34
C TRP A 63 -8.97 9.86 5.14
N ASP A 64 -10.00 10.52 5.67
CA ASP A 64 -9.83 11.75 6.46
C ASP A 64 -8.99 11.51 7.72
N LYS A 65 -9.14 10.34 8.35
CA LYS A 65 -8.34 9.96 9.52
C LYS A 65 -6.89 9.68 9.11
N LEU A 66 -6.66 8.93 8.04
CA LEU A 66 -5.33 8.64 7.53
C LEU A 66 -4.58 9.93 7.19
N LEU A 67 -5.19 10.80 6.39
CA LEU A 67 -4.59 12.08 6.01
C LEU A 67 -4.27 12.95 7.23
N LYS A 68 -5.22 13.03 8.19
CA LYS A 68 -5.02 13.78 9.44
C LYS A 68 -3.88 13.22 10.29
N ASP A 69 -3.75 11.90 10.40
CA ASP A 69 -2.71 11.27 11.21
C ASP A 69 -1.33 11.41 10.56
N VAL A 70 -1.26 11.38 9.21
CA VAL A 70 -0.04 11.68 8.43
C VAL A 70 0.38 13.14 8.61
N GLN A 71 -0.56 14.09 8.47
CA GLN A 71 -0.28 15.52 8.59
C GLN A 71 0.14 15.94 10.00
N LYS A 72 -0.33 15.22 11.03
CA LYS A 72 0.01 15.50 12.44
C LYS A 72 1.36 14.98 12.87
N ALA A 73 1.94 14.01 12.17
CA ALA A 73 3.22 13.44 12.59
C ALA A 73 4.36 14.42 12.32
N ASP A 74 5.25 14.54 13.30
CA ASP A 74 6.44 15.38 13.21
C ASP A 74 7.66 14.61 12.68
N SER A 75 7.45 13.38 12.17
CA SER A 75 8.53 12.57 11.64
C SER A 75 9.13 13.15 10.36
N ASP A 76 10.46 13.07 10.25
CA ASP A 76 11.24 13.49 9.08
C ASP A 76 10.75 12.77 7.81
N VAL A 77 10.49 11.46 7.94
CA VAL A 77 9.98 10.60 6.87
C VAL A 77 8.65 9.97 7.30
N LYS A 78 7.66 10.04 6.40
CA LYS A 78 6.35 9.41 6.56
C LYS A 78 6.16 8.43 5.41
N ILE A 79 5.93 7.16 5.70
CA ILE A 79 5.71 6.12 4.68
C ILE A 79 4.26 5.66 4.76
N ILE A 80 3.54 5.72 3.64
CA ILE A 80 2.14 5.30 3.56
C ILE A 80 2.04 4.16 2.56
N GLU A 81 1.62 2.99 3.04
CA GLU A 81 1.56 1.78 2.21
C GLU A 81 0.16 1.20 2.19
N GLY A 82 -0.28 0.74 1.02
CA GLY A 82 -1.60 0.13 0.90
C GLY A 82 -2.03 -0.17 -0.53
N LEU A 83 -3.05 -1.03 -0.66
CA LEU A 83 -3.62 -1.40 -1.95
C LEU A 83 -4.14 -0.18 -2.73
N PHE A 84 -4.71 0.78 -2.01
CA PHE A 84 -5.34 1.98 -2.55
C PHE A 84 -4.53 3.25 -2.22
N SER A 85 -3.23 3.12 -1.91
CA SER A 85 -2.36 4.24 -1.50
C SER A 85 -2.36 5.40 -2.51
N PHE A 86 -2.62 5.12 -3.80
CA PHE A 86 -2.69 6.12 -4.87
C PHE A 86 -4.11 6.49 -5.32
N TYR A 87 -5.15 5.97 -4.66
CA TYR A 87 -6.54 6.17 -5.08
C TYR A 87 -7.04 7.60 -4.83
N PRO A 88 -7.11 8.11 -3.58
CA PRO A 88 -7.58 9.47 -3.36
C PRO A 88 -6.55 10.47 -3.87
N ALA A 89 -6.98 11.37 -4.74
CA ALA A 89 -6.11 12.42 -5.28
C ALA A 89 -5.49 13.28 -4.17
N SER A 90 -6.25 13.54 -3.10
CA SER A 90 -5.82 14.32 -1.94
C SER A 90 -4.68 13.69 -1.13
N LEU A 91 -4.53 12.37 -1.15
CA LEU A 91 -3.39 11.71 -0.51
C LEU A 91 -2.21 11.63 -1.47
N ARG A 92 -2.48 11.27 -2.73
CA ARG A 92 -1.47 11.13 -3.77
C ARG A 92 -0.75 12.45 -4.09
N SER A 93 -1.40 13.60 -3.92
CA SER A 93 -0.80 14.93 -4.10
C SER A 93 0.21 15.29 -3.01
N GLU A 94 0.16 14.63 -1.85
CA GLU A 94 1.07 14.89 -0.73
C GLU A 94 2.39 14.11 -0.85
N TYR A 95 2.48 13.18 -1.80
CA TYR A 95 3.64 12.29 -1.93
C TYR A 95 4.78 12.97 -2.67
N ASP A 96 5.92 13.08 -2.00
CA ASP A 96 7.20 13.47 -2.61
C ASP A 96 7.76 12.33 -3.49
N LEU A 97 7.51 11.08 -3.08
CA LEU A 97 7.96 9.88 -3.78
C LEU A 97 6.81 8.87 -3.91
N LYS A 98 6.65 8.30 -5.11
CA LYS A 98 5.60 7.32 -5.40
C LYS A 98 6.23 6.02 -5.87
N ILE A 99 6.18 4.98 -5.05
CA ILE A 99 6.72 3.66 -5.38
C ILE A 99 5.56 2.73 -5.70
N PHE A 100 5.62 2.05 -6.85
CA PHE A 100 4.60 1.09 -7.25
C PHE A 100 5.21 -0.32 -7.31
N VAL A 101 4.78 -1.19 -6.41
CA VAL A 101 5.27 -2.57 -6.34
C VAL A 101 4.43 -3.46 -7.24
N GLU A 102 5.07 -4.02 -8.26
CA GLU A 102 4.45 -4.84 -9.29
C GLU A 102 4.73 -6.32 -9.07
N ILE A 103 3.66 -7.11 -9.14
CA ILE A 103 3.74 -8.57 -9.29
C ILE A 103 2.73 -9.02 -10.33
N GLU A 104 3.03 -10.12 -11.01
CA GLU A 104 2.11 -10.80 -11.89
C GLU A 104 0.93 -11.41 -11.12
N LYS A 105 -0.21 -11.53 -11.80
CA LYS A 105 -1.41 -12.17 -11.24
C LYS A 105 -1.12 -13.57 -10.70
N LYS A 106 -0.32 -14.37 -11.40
CA LYS A 106 0.03 -15.74 -10.98
C LYS A 106 0.76 -15.74 -9.63
N THR A 107 1.68 -14.79 -9.45
CA THR A 107 2.44 -14.61 -8.21
C THR A 107 1.52 -14.14 -7.09
N PHE A 108 0.62 -13.20 -7.38
CA PHE A 108 -0.38 -12.74 -6.43
C PHE A 108 -1.27 -13.89 -5.93
N ILE A 109 -1.88 -14.65 -6.85
CA ILE A 109 -2.79 -15.76 -6.50
C ILE A 109 -2.06 -16.78 -5.63
N LYS A 110 -0.84 -17.19 -6.02
CA LYS A 110 -0.02 -18.11 -5.23
C LYS A 110 0.29 -17.57 -3.83
N ARG A 111 0.68 -16.31 -3.70
CA ARG A 111 1.01 -15.73 -2.37
C ARG A 111 -0.24 -15.48 -1.53
N LYS A 112 -1.40 -15.29 -2.16
CA LYS A 112 -2.67 -15.05 -1.48
C LYS A 112 -3.30 -16.36 -1.01
N SER A 113 -3.09 -17.49 -1.69
CA SER A 113 -3.53 -18.81 -1.18
C SER A 113 -2.81 -19.20 0.12
N ASP A 114 -1.59 -18.71 0.32
CA ASP A 114 -0.81 -18.91 1.55
C ASP A 114 -1.10 -17.80 2.61
N ASP A 115 -2.18 -17.01 2.45
CA ASP A 115 -2.54 -15.92 3.34
C ASP A 115 -3.43 -16.35 4.51
N VAL A 116 -2.81 -16.71 5.61
CA VAL A 116 -3.50 -17.10 6.86
C VAL A 116 -3.77 -15.93 7.82
N ARG A 117 -3.65 -14.68 7.37
CA ARG A 117 -3.85 -13.50 8.25
C ARG A 117 -5.33 -13.26 8.60
N TRP A 118 -6.23 -13.74 7.76
CA TRP A 118 -7.67 -13.56 7.89
C TRP A 118 -8.35 -14.91 8.12
N GLU A 119 -9.62 -14.89 8.55
CA GLU A 119 -10.47 -16.10 8.55
C GLU A 119 -10.47 -16.73 7.15
N GLU A 120 -10.85 -18.01 7.03
CA GLU A 120 -10.87 -18.71 5.73
C GLU A 120 -11.67 -17.92 4.68
N GLU A 121 -10.94 -17.23 3.80
CA GLU A 121 -11.51 -16.50 2.68
C GLU A 121 -11.95 -17.50 1.62
N PRO A 122 -13.15 -17.36 1.03
CA PRO A 122 -13.57 -18.21 -0.07
C PRO A 122 -12.60 -18.13 -1.26
N GLU A 123 -12.45 -19.21 -2.02
CA GLU A 123 -11.53 -19.29 -3.16
C GLU A 123 -11.70 -18.14 -4.18
N TRP A 124 -12.94 -17.67 -4.38
CA TRP A 124 -13.24 -16.56 -5.31
C TRP A 124 -12.73 -15.20 -4.82
N TYR A 125 -12.42 -15.06 -3.54
CA TYR A 125 -12.09 -13.76 -2.93
C TYR A 125 -10.76 -13.20 -3.45
N ALA A 126 -9.76 -14.05 -3.71
CA ALA A 126 -8.51 -13.62 -4.32
C ALA A 126 -8.73 -12.96 -5.69
N GLU A 127 -9.64 -13.50 -6.51
CA GLU A 127 -10.01 -12.87 -7.78
C GLU A 127 -10.72 -11.53 -7.58
N HIS A 128 -11.54 -11.39 -6.54
CA HIS A 128 -12.18 -10.12 -6.17
C HIS A 128 -11.14 -9.05 -5.78
N VAL A 129 -10.15 -9.41 -4.95
CA VAL A 129 -9.00 -8.54 -4.61
C VAL A 129 -8.25 -8.11 -5.87
N TRP A 130 -7.97 -9.03 -6.80
CA TRP A 130 -7.28 -8.70 -8.05
C TRP A 130 -8.09 -7.72 -8.91
N ARG A 131 -9.40 -7.96 -9.06
CA ARG A 131 -10.29 -7.06 -9.81
C ARG A 131 -10.36 -5.67 -9.17
N SER A 132 -10.40 -5.61 -7.85
CA SER A 132 -10.34 -4.35 -7.12
C SER A 132 -9.02 -3.63 -7.34
N PHE A 133 -7.90 -4.33 -7.28
CA PHE A 133 -6.57 -3.79 -7.60
C PHE A 133 -6.52 -3.17 -9.00
N LEU A 134 -7.02 -3.87 -10.01
CA LEU A 134 -7.08 -3.35 -11.38
C LEU A 134 -7.93 -2.08 -11.50
N LYS A 135 -9.02 -2.00 -10.73
CA LYS A 135 -9.95 -0.87 -10.78
C LYS A 135 -9.43 0.34 -10.01
N TYR A 136 -8.96 0.12 -8.78
CA TYR A 136 -8.73 1.18 -7.80
C TYR A 136 -7.27 1.30 -7.36
N GLY A 137 -6.51 0.20 -7.33
CA GLY A 137 -5.16 0.16 -6.77
C GLY A 137 -4.01 0.43 -7.74
N GLN A 138 -4.30 0.68 -9.02
CA GLN A 138 -3.30 1.05 -10.03
C GLN A 138 -2.74 2.46 -9.82
N MET A 139 -1.57 2.73 -10.42
CA MET A 139 -1.05 4.09 -10.63
C MET A 139 -2.12 5.03 -11.21
N LYS A 140 -2.13 6.30 -10.78
CA LYS A 140 -3.12 7.31 -11.18
C LYS A 140 -2.42 8.61 -11.58
N GLY A 141 -2.92 9.26 -12.63
CA GLY A 141 -2.28 10.46 -13.19
C GLY A 141 -1.11 10.08 -14.11
N ASP A 142 -0.04 10.88 -14.08
CA ASP A 142 1.15 10.61 -14.87
C ASP A 142 1.93 9.42 -14.29
N LYS A 143 2.12 8.39 -15.11
CA LYS A 143 2.83 7.16 -14.71
C LYS A 143 4.33 7.39 -14.56
N GLN A 144 4.89 8.45 -15.16
CA GLN A 144 6.32 8.76 -15.05
C GLN A 144 6.71 9.27 -13.65
N GLU A 145 5.74 9.71 -12.85
CA GLU A 145 5.95 10.11 -11.45
C GLU A 145 6.20 8.91 -10.51
N TYR A 146 6.04 7.68 -11.01
CA TYR A 146 6.13 6.46 -10.21
C TYR A 146 7.45 5.74 -10.44
N ILE A 147 8.04 5.25 -9.37
CA ILE A 147 9.16 4.31 -9.39
C ILE A 147 8.58 2.89 -9.40
N PRO A 148 8.61 2.18 -10.54
CA PRO A 148 8.18 0.79 -10.59
C PRO A 148 9.22 -0.09 -9.91
N VAL A 149 8.76 -1.02 -9.08
CA VAL A 149 9.61 -1.96 -8.35
C VAL A 149 9.02 -3.35 -8.50
N SER A 150 9.83 -4.30 -8.95
CA SER A 150 9.39 -5.70 -9.00
C SER A 150 9.32 -6.30 -7.60
N GLY A 151 8.15 -6.77 -7.22
CA GLY A 151 7.92 -7.55 -6.01
C GLY A 151 8.03 -9.06 -6.22
N GLU A 152 8.46 -9.52 -7.40
CA GLU A 152 8.58 -10.96 -7.74
C GLU A 152 9.63 -11.67 -6.87
N SER A 153 10.65 -10.93 -6.45
CA SER A 153 11.73 -11.37 -5.59
C SER A 153 11.96 -10.36 -4.45
N THR A 154 13.00 -10.59 -3.64
CA THR A 154 13.44 -9.63 -2.62
C THR A 154 13.79 -8.30 -3.27
N ILE A 155 13.03 -7.26 -2.94
CA ILE A 155 13.20 -5.91 -3.48
C ILE A 155 14.56 -5.35 -3.07
N ASP A 156 15.41 -4.92 -4.00
CA ASP A 156 16.57 -4.11 -3.65
C ASP A 156 16.14 -2.67 -3.40
N ILE A 157 16.48 -2.13 -2.23
CA ILE A 157 16.13 -0.75 -1.86
C ILE A 157 17.16 0.25 -2.39
N LYS A 158 18.36 -0.20 -2.78
CA LYS A 158 19.45 0.68 -3.20
C LYS A 158 19.05 1.62 -4.36
N PRO A 159 18.46 1.13 -5.47
CA PRO A 159 18.04 2.00 -6.56
C PRO A 159 16.96 3.00 -6.17
N ILE A 160 16.17 2.70 -5.13
CA ILE A 160 15.11 3.59 -4.66
C ILE A 160 15.71 4.72 -3.83
N VAL A 161 16.62 4.40 -2.90
CA VAL A 161 17.24 5.40 -2.03
C VAL A 161 18.18 6.32 -2.80
N ASP A 162 18.83 5.84 -3.86
CA ASP A 162 19.69 6.64 -4.73
C ASP A 162 18.90 7.74 -5.50
N LEU A 163 17.56 7.63 -5.56
CA LEU A 163 16.67 8.64 -6.17
C LEU A 163 16.15 9.66 -5.15
N ILE A 164 16.42 9.46 -3.86
CA ILE A 164 15.94 10.32 -2.79
C ILE A 164 17.04 11.37 -2.53
N PRO A 165 16.77 12.66 -2.78
CA PRO A 165 17.73 13.71 -2.45
C PRO A 165 17.97 13.75 -0.93
N ASP A 166 19.20 14.11 -0.53
CA ASP A 166 19.68 14.11 0.86
C ASP A 166 18.76 14.88 1.85
#